data_AF-A0A7X6RVB4-F1
#
_entry.id   AF-A0A7X6RVB4-F1
#
_cell.length_a   1.000
_cell.length_b   1.000
_cell.length_c   1.000
_cell.angle_alpha   90.00
_cell.angle_beta   90.00
_cell.angle_gamma   90.00
#
_symmetry.space_group_name_H-M   'P 1'
#
loop_
_entity.id
_entity.type
_entity.pdbx_description
1 polymer ?
#
loop_
_entity_poly.entity_id
_entity_poly.type
_entity_poly.pdbx_seq_one_letter_code
_entity_poly.pdbx_strand_id
1 'polypeptide(L)'
;MFDTPVGQRTGDWLAVPGNSKDPGDGVVRLVTGQQDARVFLVKDATTSTKLELQGSFDDGDENVLIVIADEESPRFTRSPKPRFGRDGKIGPGRFSVASSISDTDSVDDLYEAFRLAGGF
;
A
#
# COMPACT_ATOMS: atom_id res chain seq x y z
N MET A 1 14.94 -16.23 15.08
CA MET A 1 13.55 -16.68 14.89
C MET A 1 12.72 -15.41 14.85
N PHE A 2 12.30 -14.96 13.69
CA PHE A 2 11.43 -13.77 13.60
C PHE A 2 10.04 -14.20 14.06
N ASP A 3 9.47 -13.45 15.00
CA ASP A 3 8.11 -13.68 15.47
C ASP A 3 7.14 -13.56 14.27
N THR A 4 6.12 -14.41 14.22
CA THR A 4 5.07 -14.33 13.20
C THR A 4 4.40 -12.95 13.27
N PRO A 5 4.30 -12.20 12.16
CA PRO A 5 3.63 -10.89 12.16
C PRO A 5 2.22 -10.97 12.74
N VAL A 6 1.79 -9.94 13.48
CA VAL A 6 0.50 -9.93 14.20
C VAL A 6 -0.66 -10.33 13.31
N GLY A 7 -0.79 -9.74 12.12
CA GLY A 7 -1.86 -10.08 11.16
C GLY A 7 -1.88 -11.53 10.68
N GLN A 8 -0.72 -12.20 10.69
CA GLN A 8 -0.65 -13.63 10.39
C GLN A 8 -0.99 -14.49 11.61
N ARG A 9 -0.80 -13.99 12.84
CA ARG A 9 -1.22 -14.67 14.07
C ARG A 9 -2.72 -14.55 14.31
N THR A 10 -3.31 -13.39 14.01
CA THR A 10 -4.76 -13.13 14.13
C THR A 10 -5.56 -13.70 12.96
N GLY A 11 -4.90 -14.02 11.84
CA GLY A 11 -5.53 -14.58 10.65
C GLY A 11 -6.12 -13.54 9.71
N ASP A 12 -5.77 -12.26 9.91
CA ASP A 12 -6.23 -11.14 9.09
C ASP A 12 -5.63 -11.22 7.68
N TRP A 13 -4.37 -11.68 7.56
CA TRP A 13 -3.73 -11.95 6.28
C TRP A 13 -2.56 -12.95 6.37
N LEU A 14 -2.23 -13.55 5.25
CA LEU A 14 -0.99 -14.30 5.03
C LEU A 14 0.00 -13.45 4.24
N ALA A 15 1.21 -13.28 4.77
CA ALA A 15 2.30 -12.65 4.03
C ALA A 15 3.07 -13.72 3.24
N VAL A 16 3.07 -13.62 1.91
CA VAL A 16 3.84 -14.49 1.02
C VAL A 16 4.85 -13.66 0.22
N PRO A 17 6.07 -14.17 -0.06
CA PRO A 17 7.02 -13.46 -0.90
C PRO A 17 6.44 -13.17 -2.30
N GLY A 18 6.75 -12.00 -2.85
CA GLY A 18 6.56 -11.71 -4.27
C GLY A 18 7.55 -12.47 -5.15
N ASN A 19 7.29 -12.51 -6.46
CA ASN A 19 8.18 -13.16 -7.42
C ASN A 19 9.31 -12.22 -7.83
N SER A 20 10.56 -12.57 -7.50
CA SER A 20 11.72 -11.74 -7.86
C SER A 20 11.97 -11.59 -9.37
N LYS A 21 11.34 -12.43 -10.21
CA LYS A 21 11.40 -12.34 -11.67
C LYS A 21 10.32 -11.45 -12.27
N ASP A 22 9.32 -11.08 -11.47
CA ASP A 22 8.22 -10.21 -11.89
C ASP A 22 8.14 -9.00 -10.95
N PRO A 23 8.68 -7.84 -11.35
CA PRO A 23 8.60 -6.61 -10.56
C PRO A 23 7.16 -6.20 -10.23
N GLY A 24 6.18 -6.65 -11.02
CA GLY A 24 4.76 -6.39 -10.80
C GLY A 24 4.15 -7.18 -9.64
N ASP A 25 4.81 -8.22 -9.14
CA ASP A 25 4.31 -9.02 -8.00
C ASP A 25 4.53 -8.35 -6.64
N GLY A 26 5.18 -7.17 -6.63
CA GLY A 26 5.59 -6.51 -5.40
C GLY A 26 6.68 -7.28 -4.65
N VAL A 27 7.09 -6.76 -3.49
CA VAL A 27 8.10 -7.40 -2.65
C VAL A 27 7.47 -8.53 -1.81
N VAL A 28 6.23 -8.30 -1.37
CA VAL A 28 5.41 -9.21 -0.57
C VAL A 28 3.99 -9.14 -1.11
N ARG A 29 3.24 -10.22 -0.99
CA ARG A 29 1.79 -10.23 -1.19
C ARG A 29 1.09 -10.52 0.12
N LEU A 30 0.04 -9.78 0.41
CA LEU A 30 -0.83 -9.97 1.56
C LEU A 30 -2.12 -10.62 1.08
N VAL A 31 -2.32 -11.87 1.48
CA VAL A 31 -3.42 -12.70 1.00
C VAL A 31 -4.44 -12.88 2.12
N THR A 32 -5.68 -12.53 1.83
CA THR A 32 -6.85 -12.85 2.66
C THR A 32 -7.75 -13.83 1.90
N GLY A 33 -8.88 -14.23 2.49
CA GLY A 33 -9.86 -15.05 1.77
C GLY A 33 -10.52 -14.34 0.58
N GLN A 34 -10.38 -13.01 0.48
CA GLN A 34 -11.08 -12.18 -0.51
C GLN A 34 -10.15 -11.30 -1.36
N GLN A 35 -8.89 -11.10 -0.94
CA GLN A 35 -7.96 -10.17 -1.55
C GLN A 35 -6.55 -10.78 -1.64
N ASP A 36 -5.83 -10.47 -2.71
CA ASP A 36 -4.39 -10.76 -2.87
C ASP A 36 -3.69 -9.44 -3.21
N ALA A 37 -3.29 -8.69 -2.17
CA ALA A 37 -2.72 -7.36 -2.34
C ALA A 37 -1.21 -7.42 -2.51
N ARG A 38 -0.72 -6.86 -3.62
CA ARG A 38 0.72 -6.75 -3.93
C ARG A 38 1.29 -5.53 -3.23
N VAL A 39 2.32 -5.74 -2.40
CA VAL A 39 2.92 -4.69 -1.58
C VAL A 39 4.20 -4.16 -2.23
N PHE A 40 4.21 -2.86 -2.49
CA PHE A 40 5.38 -2.13 -2.99
C PHE A 40 5.95 -1.26 -1.88
N LEU A 41 7.23 -1.48 -1.56
CA LEU A 41 7.97 -0.63 -0.62
C LEU A 41 8.74 0.42 -1.41
N VAL A 42 8.50 1.69 -1.14
CA VAL A 42 9.14 2.81 -1.83
C VAL A 42 9.70 3.82 -0.83
N LYS A 43 10.79 4.47 -1.19
CA LYS A 43 11.38 5.52 -0.36
C LYS A 43 10.42 6.70 -0.18
N ASP A 44 9.88 7.20 -1.29
CA ASP A 44 9.11 8.44 -1.36
C ASP A 44 8.07 8.39 -2.50
N ALA A 45 7.21 9.42 -2.57
CA ALA A 45 6.19 9.55 -3.61
C ALA A 45 6.78 9.66 -5.03
N THR A 46 7.99 10.18 -5.18
CA THR A 46 8.69 10.24 -6.49
C THR A 46 8.99 8.83 -7.00
N THR A 47 9.47 7.96 -6.11
CA THR A 47 9.75 6.56 -6.41
C THR A 47 8.47 5.79 -6.72
N SER A 48 7.38 6.05 -5.97
CA SER A 48 6.03 5.50 -6.27
C SER A 48 5.59 5.85 -7.70
N THR A 49 5.67 7.13 -8.08
CA THR A 49 5.25 7.62 -9.40
C THR A 49 6.08 6.99 -10.51
N LYS A 50 7.39 6.79 -10.27
CA LYS A 50 8.27 6.14 -11.23
C LYS A 50 7.84 4.69 -11.50
N LEU A 51 7.46 3.93 -10.47
CA LEU A 51 7.02 2.55 -10.62
C LEU A 51 5.69 2.44 -11.40
N GLU A 52 4.75 3.35 -11.13
CA GLU A 52 3.50 3.47 -11.91
C GLU A 52 3.79 3.74 -13.39
N LEU A 53 4.63 4.73 -13.69
CA LEU A 53 5.02 5.07 -15.08
C LEU A 53 5.78 3.94 -15.79
N GLN A 54 6.44 3.06 -15.03
CA GLN A 54 7.10 1.87 -15.56
C GLN A 54 6.15 0.68 -15.75
N GLY A 55 4.88 0.82 -15.36
CA GLY A 55 3.87 -0.22 -15.48
C GLY A 55 3.95 -1.31 -14.42
N SER A 56 4.66 -1.07 -13.31
CA SER A 56 4.76 -2.05 -12.22
C SER A 56 3.42 -2.26 -11.50
N PHE A 57 2.56 -1.24 -11.49
CA PHE A 57 1.18 -1.29 -11.03
C PHE A 57 0.35 -0.19 -11.69
N ASP A 58 -0.98 -0.26 -11.56
CA ASP A 58 -1.95 0.72 -12.06
C ASP A 58 -2.55 1.52 -10.89
N ASP A 59 -2.81 2.83 -11.08
CA ASP A 59 -3.48 3.71 -10.10
C ASP A 59 -4.99 3.36 -9.95
N GLY A 60 -5.51 2.49 -10.81
CA GLY A 60 -6.85 1.90 -10.68
C GLY A 60 -6.90 0.55 -9.97
N ASP A 61 -5.76 -0.01 -9.53
CA ASP A 61 -5.71 -1.36 -8.98
C ASP A 61 -5.92 -1.40 -7.45
N GLU A 62 -7.07 -1.90 -7.03
CA GLU A 62 -7.44 -2.10 -5.62
C GLU A 62 -6.65 -3.22 -4.92
N ASN A 63 -5.94 -4.07 -5.67
CA ASN A 63 -5.10 -5.15 -5.15
C ASN A 63 -3.63 -4.74 -5.04
N VAL A 64 -3.37 -3.45 -4.84
CA VAL A 64 -2.02 -2.90 -4.68
C VAL A 64 -1.97 -2.05 -3.41
N LEU A 65 -0.97 -2.31 -2.58
CA LEU A 65 -0.67 -1.51 -1.39
C LEU A 65 0.73 -0.90 -1.53
N ILE A 66 0.80 0.42 -1.49
CA ILE A 66 2.04 1.17 -1.60
C ILE A 66 2.44 1.65 -0.22
N VAL A 67 3.55 1.14 0.31
CA VAL A 67 4.15 1.54 1.57
C VAL A 67 5.29 2.49 1.30
N ILE A 68 5.14 3.73 1.78
CA ILE A 68 6.08 4.82 1.57
C ILE A 68 6.84 5.04 2.87
N ALA A 69 8.17 4.98 2.82
CA ALA A 69 8.99 5.14 4.02
C ALA A 69 8.99 6.58 4.55
N ASP A 70 9.08 7.55 3.65
CA ASP A 70 9.10 8.99 3.97
C ASP A 70 7.69 9.57 4.15
N GLU A 71 7.62 10.79 4.65
CA GLU A 71 6.36 11.51 4.78
C GLU A 71 5.76 11.73 3.39
N GLU A 72 4.53 11.25 3.18
CA GLU A 72 3.81 11.58 1.96
C GLU A 72 3.36 13.04 2.07
N SER A 73 4.10 13.94 1.39
CA SER A 73 3.65 15.31 1.20
C SER A 73 2.20 15.30 0.72
N PRO A 74 1.30 16.11 1.31
CA PRO A 74 -0.08 16.17 0.86
C PRO A 74 -0.07 16.32 -0.65
N ARG A 75 -0.74 15.42 -1.37
CA ARG A 75 -0.88 15.55 -2.82
C ARG A 75 -1.46 16.94 -3.03
N PHE A 76 -0.62 17.90 -3.47
CA PHE A 76 -1.08 19.24 -3.79
C PHE A 76 -2.27 19.02 -4.68
N THR A 77 -3.43 19.46 -4.21
CA THR A 77 -4.67 19.42 -4.96
C THR A 77 -4.40 20.27 -6.20
N ARG A 78 -3.91 19.63 -7.26
CA ARG A 78 -3.86 20.26 -8.57
C ARG A 78 -5.30 20.69 -8.80
N SER A 79 -5.49 22.00 -8.99
CA SER A 79 -6.80 22.63 -9.20
C SER A 79 -7.66 21.68 -10.03
N PRO A 80 -8.92 21.40 -9.62
CA PRO A 80 -9.72 20.35 -10.20
C PRO A 80 -9.86 20.58 -11.70
N LYS A 81 -9.00 19.93 -12.49
CA LYS A 81 -9.24 19.77 -13.92
C LYS A 81 -10.37 18.75 -14.00
N PRO A 82 -11.40 18.98 -14.84
CA PRO A 82 -12.43 18.01 -15.07
C PRO A 82 -11.79 16.84 -15.82
N ARG A 83 -11.18 15.91 -15.07
CA ARG A 83 -10.78 14.61 -15.56
C ARG A 83 -12.08 13.84 -15.78
N PHE A 84 -12.58 13.91 -17.01
CA PHE A 84 -13.47 12.89 -17.55
C PHE A 84 -12.88 11.52 -17.19
N GLY A 85 -13.67 10.67 -16.52
CA GLY A 85 -13.28 9.28 -16.24
C GLY A 85 -12.95 8.93 -14.79
N ARG A 86 -13.46 9.66 -13.78
CA ARG A 86 -13.53 9.07 -12.42
C ARG A 86 -14.64 8.01 -12.45
N ASP A 87 -14.25 6.76 -12.63
CA ASP A 87 -15.12 5.59 -12.71
C ASP A 87 -15.57 5.07 -11.33
N GLY A 88 -15.25 5.80 -10.26
CA GLY A 88 -15.63 5.44 -8.89
C GLY A 88 -14.83 4.26 -8.32
N LYS A 89 -13.78 3.80 -9.01
CA LYS A 89 -12.93 2.72 -8.52
C LYS A 89 -12.02 3.21 -7.39
N ILE A 90 -11.89 2.35 -6.38
CA ILE A 90 -10.92 2.51 -5.30
C ILE A 90 -9.57 2.14 -5.90
N GLY A 91 -8.63 3.10 -5.95
CA GLY A 91 -7.28 2.87 -6.44
C GLY A 91 -6.41 2.12 -5.42
N PRO A 92 -5.08 2.06 -5.63
CA PRO A 92 -4.19 1.38 -4.72
C PRO A 92 -4.24 1.98 -3.31
N GLY A 93 -4.22 1.09 -2.32
CA GLY A 93 -4.01 1.44 -0.93
C GLY A 93 -2.66 2.14 -0.72
N ARG A 94 -2.61 3.10 0.21
CA ARG A 94 -1.38 3.86 0.49
C ARG A 94 -1.16 3.99 1.98
N PHE A 95 0.06 3.72 2.40
CA PHE A 95 0.48 3.79 3.79
C PHE A 95 1.83 4.51 3.89
N SER A 96 1.84 5.68 4.54
CA SER A 96 3.05 6.44 4.84
C SER A 96 3.57 6.06 6.21
N VAL A 97 4.73 5.41 6.29
CA VAL A 97 5.31 4.97 7.56
C VAL A 97 5.61 6.16 8.47
N ALA A 98 6.23 7.22 7.94
CA ALA A 98 6.57 8.40 8.72
C ALA A 98 5.32 9.13 9.25
N SER A 99 4.30 9.32 8.42
CA SER A 99 3.05 9.99 8.82
C SER A 99 2.28 9.13 9.82
N SER A 100 2.08 7.84 9.53
CA SER A 100 1.32 6.96 10.42
C SER A 100 1.97 6.81 11.78
N ILE A 101 3.30 6.70 11.89
CA ILE A 101 3.98 6.67 13.19
C ILE A 101 3.78 7.98 13.97
N SER A 102 3.71 9.12 13.26
CA SER A 102 3.52 10.43 13.91
C SER A 102 2.08 10.65 14.38
N ASP A 103 1.11 10.05 13.68
CA ASP A 103 -0.33 10.24 13.91
C ASP A 103 -0.94 9.19 14.87
N THR A 104 -0.22 8.13 15.20
CA THR A 104 -0.71 7.06 16.08
C THR A 104 -0.02 7.05 17.44
N ASP A 105 -0.80 6.89 18.51
CA ASP A 105 -0.30 6.87 19.89
C ASP A 105 0.15 5.47 20.35
N SER A 106 -0.15 4.42 19.56
CA SER A 106 0.17 3.03 19.90
C SER A 106 0.48 2.15 18.69
N VAL A 107 1.08 0.99 18.95
CA VAL A 107 1.35 -0.04 17.94
C VAL A 107 0.05 -0.64 17.39
N ASP A 108 -0.99 -0.73 18.21
CA ASP A 108 -2.30 -1.24 17.79
C ASP A 108 -2.99 -0.25 16.84
N ASP A 109 -2.91 1.05 17.12
CA ASP A 109 -3.43 2.09 16.22
C ASP A 109 -2.67 2.10 14.88
N LEU A 110 -1.34 1.90 14.93
CA LEU A 110 -0.52 1.78 13.72
C LEU A 110 -0.89 0.55 12.89
N TYR A 111 -1.19 -0.56 13.57
CA TYR A 111 -1.66 -1.79 12.94
C TYR A 111 -3.02 -1.59 12.25
N GLU A 112 -3.99 -0.96 12.93
CA GLU A 112 -5.29 -0.66 12.35
C GLU A 112 -5.19 0.33 11.18
N ALA A 113 -4.33 1.35 11.28
CA ALA A 113 -4.08 2.26 10.16
C ALA A 113 -3.52 1.53 8.93
N PHE A 114 -2.62 0.57 9.13
CA PHE A 114 -2.11 -0.27 8.06
C PHE A 114 -3.20 -1.17 7.47
N ARG A 115 -4.02 -1.80 8.33
CA ARG A 115 -5.13 -2.67 7.94
C ARG A 115 -6.14 -1.92 7.06
N LEU A 116 -6.54 -0.71 7.48
CA LEU A 116 -7.45 0.17 6.74
C LEU A 116 -6.86 0.60 5.39
N ALA A 117 -5.58 0.95 5.34
CA ALA A 117 -4.92 1.32 4.10
C ALA A 117 -4.83 0.16 3.10
N GLY A 118 -4.68 -1.07 3.59
CA GLY A 118 -4.65 -2.29 2.78
C GLY A 118 -6.02 -2.82 2.34
N GLY A 119 -7.10 -2.38 2.98
CA GLY A 119 -8.47 -2.83 2.70
C GLY A 119 -8.84 -4.15 3.37
N PHE A 120 -8.17 -4.52 4.47
CA PHE A 120 -8.40 -5.75 5.23
C PHE A 120 -9.28 -5.52 6.48
#